data_AF-A0A973LQV9-F1
#
_entry.id   AF-A0A973LQV9-F1
#
_cell.length_a   1.000
_cell.length_b   1.000
_cell.length_c   1.000
_cell.angle_alpha   90.00
_cell.angle_beta   90.00
_cell.angle_gamma   90.00
#
_symmetry.space_group_name_H-M   'P 1'
#
loop_
_entity.id
_entity.type
_entity.pdbx_description
1 polymer ?
#
loop_
_entity_poly.entity_id
_entity_poly.type
_entity_poly.pdbx_seq_one_letter_code
_entity_poly.pdbx_strand_id
1 'polypeptide(L)'
;RHFTGQGSRVRPTPEERRGYEIAVVADLRSTAGRYPADRQLRRLIGQLRTRSERFAELWDAGVVGRHEATRKVIEHPQTGPLTLDCDILNVANGDLRLLIFTAEPGTPDAERLDLIGVLGTQALVG
;
A
#
# COMPACT_ATOMS: atom_id res chain seq x y z
N ARG A 1 -0.21 8.16 4.96
CA ARG A 1 1.07 7.95 5.67
C ARG A 1 2.26 7.98 4.71
N HIS A 2 2.20 7.35 3.53
CA HIS A 2 3.28 7.41 2.52
C HIS A 2 3.77 8.83 2.19
N PHE A 3 2.87 9.75 1.85
CA PHE A 3 3.22 11.14 1.48
C PHE A 3 3.54 12.09 2.64
N THR A 4 3.25 11.72 3.89
CA THR A 4 3.30 12.64 5.05
C THR A 4 4.10 12.11 6.25
N GLY A 5 4.83 11.00 6.08
CA GLY A 5 5.72 10.46 7.10
C GLY A 5 5.09 9.41 8.03
N GLN A 6 5.57 8.18 7.85
CA GLN A 6 6.14 7.20 8.79
C GLN A 6 6.55 6.05 7.86
N GLY A 7 7.79 5.56 7.98
CA GLY A 7 8.39 4.65 7.00
C GLY A 7 7.48 3.45 6.68
N SER A 8 7.41 3.08 5.40
CA SER A 8 6.86 1.78 5.02
C SER A 8 7.86 0.71 5.44
N ARG A 9 7.38 -0.42 5.98
CA ARG A 9 8.22 -1.62 6.18
C ARG A 9 8.54 -2.30 4.85
N VAL A 10 7.83 -1.95 3.78
CA VAL A 10 8.15 -2.35 2.42
C VAL A 10 9.39 -1.56 1.98
N ARG A 11 10.37 -2.25 1.37
CA ARG A 11 11.55 -1.66 0.73
C ARG A 11 11.37 -1.66 -0.79
N PRO A 12 10.60 -0.70 -1.35
CA PRO A 12 10.43 -0.63 -2.78
C PRO A 12 11.70 -0.12 -3.44
N THR A 13 11.96 -0.58 -4.67
CA THR A 13 12.88 0.11 -5.57
C THR A 13 12.39 1.54 -5.83
N PRO A 14 13.26 2.48 -6.28
CA PRO A 14 12.82 3.82 -6.63
C PRO A 14 11.69 3.85 -7.67
N GLU A 15 11.67 2.89 -8.59
CA GLU A 15 10.64 2.76 -9.63
C GLU A 15 9.31 2.28 -9.05
N GLU A 16 9.33 1.21 -8.24
CA GLU A 16 8.15 0.70 -7.54
C GLU A 16 7.52 1.78 -6.65
N ARG A 17 8.35 2.58 -5.98
CA ARG A 17 7.88 3.71 -5.17
C ARG A 17 7.16 4.76 -6.02
N ARG A 18 7.73 5.13 -7.18
CA ARG A 18 7.08 6.08 -8.10
C ARG A 18 5.75 5.54 -8.62
N GLY A 19 5.72 4.28 -9.05
CA GLY A 19 4.50 3.62 -9.51
C GLY A 19 3.41 3.59 -8.43
N TYR A 20 3.78 3.24 -7.21
CA TYR A 20 2.87 3.26 -6.05
C TYR A 20 2.32 4.66 -5.76
N GLU A 21 3.16 5.70 -5.78
CA GLU A 21 2.73 7.08 -5.56
C GLU A 21 1.70 7.53 -6.61
N ILE A 22 1.97 7.23 -7.89
CA ILE A 22 1.06 7.53 -8.99
C ILE A 22 -0.27 6.80 -8.80
N ALA A 23 -0.23 5.50 -8.46
CA ALA A 23 -1.42 4.70 -8.22
C ALA A 23 -2.28 5.24 -7.07
N VAL A 24 -1.66 5.60 -5.93
CA VAL A 24 -2.38 6.16 -4.77
C VAL A 24 -3.04 7.50 -5.10
N VAL A 25 -2.37 8.36 -5.85
CA VAL A 25 -2.94 9.65 -6.29
C VAL A 25 -4.11 9.42 -7.26
N ALA A 26 -3.97 8.50 -8.20
CA ALA A 26 -5.02 8.13 -9.14
C ALA A 26 -6.25 7.55 -8.42
N ASP A 27 -6.03 6.71 -7.41
CA ASP A 27 -7.10 6.14 -6.58
C ASP A 27 -7.87 7.23 -5.82
N LEU A 28 -7.18 8.17 -5.20
CA LEU A 28 -7.83 9.30 -4.51
C LEU A 28 -8.61 10.18 -5.48
N ARG A 29 -8.10 10.41 -6.69
CA ARG A 29 -8.82 11.18 -7.72
C ARG A 29 -10.08 10.45 -8.19
N SER A 30 -9.98 9.14 -8.46
CA SER A 30 -11.14 8.31 -8.81
C SER A 30 -12.20 8.33 -7.72
N THR A 31 -11.78 8.20 -6.46
CA THR A 31 -12.67 8.23 -5.29
C THR A 31 -13.35 9.60 -5.15
N ALA A 32 -12.61 10.70 -5.37
CA ALA A 32 -13.19 12.05 -5.33
C ALA A 32 -14.20 12.29 -6.45
N GLY A 33 -14.02 11.67 -7.61
CA GLY A 33 -15.01 11.67 -8.70
C GLY A 33 -16.26 10.87 -8.36
N ARG A 34 -16.11 9.71 -7.68
CA ARG A 34 -17.24 8.87 -7.25
C ARG A 34 -18.05 9.48 -6.11
N TYR A 35 -17.39 10.17 -5.18
CA TYR A 35 -17.99 10.75 -3.98
C TYR A 35 -17.78 12.28 -3.92
N PRO A 36 -18.34 13.05 -4.85
CA PRO A 36 -18.06 14.48 -4.97
C PRO A 36 -18.47 15.24 -3.71
N ALA A 37 -19.52 14.82 -3.00
CA ALA A 37 -20.03 15.48 -1.79
C ALA A 37 -19.27 15.16 -0.49
N ASP A 38 -18.29 14.24 -0.51
CA ASP A 38 -17.55 13.83 0.68
C ASP A 38 -16.59 14.95 1.15
N ARG A 39 -16.98 15.65 2.22
CA ARG A 39 -16.18 16.73 2.82
C ARG A 39 -14.90 16.22 3.48
N GLN A 40 -14.91 14.99 4.02
CA GLN A 40 -13.75 14.40 4.67
C GLN A 40 -12.67 14.08 3.64
N LEU A 41 -13.06 13.52 2.50
CA LEU A 41 -12.16 13.25 1.38
C LEU A 41 -11.55 14.54 0.83
N ARG A 42 -12.36 15.58 0.58
CA ARG A 42 -11.85 16.89 0.14
C ARG A 42 -10.84 17.49 1.13
N ARG A 43 -11.13 17.39 2.43
CA ARG A 43 -10.21 17.86 3.49
C ARG A 43 -8.90 17.08 3.49
N LEU A 44 -8.96 15.75 3.34
CA LEU A 44 -7.77 14.89 3.26
C LEU A 44 -6.89 15.27 2.07
N ILE A 45 -7.48 15.43 0.88
CA ILE A 45 -6.74 15.84 -0.33
C ILE A 45 -6.09 17.21 -0.11
N GLY A 46 -6.83 18.19 0.44
CA GLY A 46 -6.27 19.50 0.78
C GLY A 46 -5.06 19.42 1.71
N GLN A 47 -5.16 18.63 2.79
CA GLN A 47 -4.04 18.42 3.71
C GLN A 47 -2.83 17.75 3.04
N LEU A 48 -3.05 16.76 2.17
CA LEU A 48 -1.97 16.09 1.45
C LEU A 48 -1.27 17.04 0.48
N ARG A 49 -2.03 17.88 -0.24
CA ARG A 49 -1.47 18.91 -1.14
C ARG A 49 -0.63 19.94 -0.38
N THR A 50 -1.03 20.34 0.82
CA THR A 50 -0.26 21.31 1.63
C THR A 50 0.98 20.68 2.27
N ARG A 51 0.94 19.39 2.63
CA ARG A 51 2.00 18.73 3.40
C ARG A 51 3.00 17.94 2.56
N SER A 52 2.77 17.78 1.27
CA SER A 52 3.61 16.99 0.38
C SER A 52 3.67 17.61 -1.01
N GLU A 53 4.79 18.25 -1.33
CA GLU A 53 5.06 18.80 -2.66
C GLU A 53 4.92 17.71 -3.73
N ARG A 54 5.47 16.52 -3.46
CA ARG A 54 5.35 15.36 -4.35
C ARG A 54 3.90 14.97 -4.64
N PHE A 55 3.03 14.98 -3.62
CA PHE A 55 1.61 14.71 -3.83
C PHE A 55 0.96 15.80 -4.68
N ALA A 56 1.26 17.07 -4.39
CA ALA A 56 0.71 18.21 -5.14
C ALA A 56 1.09 18.13 -6.63
N GLU A 57 2.35 17.85 -6.95
CA GLU A 57 2.82 17.65 -8.32
C GLU A 57 2.01 16.58 -9.07
N LEU A 58 1.88 15.39 -8.49
CA LEU A 58 1.15 14.28 -9.09
C LEU A 58 -0.35 14.57 -9.19
N TRP A 59 -0.90 15.30 -8.22
CA TRP A 59 -2.30 15.71 -8.21
C TRP A 59 -2.60 16.72 -9.32
N ASP A 60 -1.72 17.69 -9.55
CA ASP A 60 -1.93 18.73 -10.56
C ASP A 60 -1.60 18.21 -11.98
N ALA A 61 -0.68 17.25 -12.10
CA ALA A 61 -0.36 16.58 -13.36
C ALA A 61 -1.47 15.63 -13.87
N GLY A 62 -2.53 15.38 -13.10
CA GLY A 62 -3.64 14.53 -13.58
C GLY A 62 -3.29 13.05 -13.76
N VAL A 63 -2.24 12.55 -13.07
CA VAL A 63 -1.69 11.21 -13.34
C VAL A 63 -2.74 10.10 -13.28
N VAL A 64 -2.68 9.18 -14.24
CA VAL A 64 -3.47 7.94 -14.24
C VAL A 64 -2.53 6.80 -13.89
N GLY A 65 -2.98 5.90 -13.03
CA GLY A 65 -2.21 4.73 -12.62
C GLY A 65 -3.11 3.68 -12.03
N ARG A 66 -2.61 2.44 -12.02
CA ARG A 66 -3.25 1.32 -11.37
C ARG A 66 -2.33 0.78 -10.30
N HIS A 67 -2.92 0.38 -9.18
CA HIS A 67 -2.20 -0.39 -8.20
C HIS A 67 -2.05 -1.81 -8.74
N GLU A 68 -0.83 -2.20 -9.08
CA GLU A 68 -0.54 -3.51 -9.68
C GLU A 68 -0.12 -4.51 -8.63
N ALA A 69 -0.39 -5.78 -8.92
CA ALA A 69 0.18 -6.90 -8.18
C ALA A 69 1.70 -6.90 -8.42
N THR A 70 2.49 -6.90 -7.35
CA THR A 70 3.95 -6.90 -7.47
C THR A 70 4.57 -7.76 -6.39
N ARG A 71 5.76 -8.27 -6.66
CA ARG A 71 6.63 -8.77 -5.59
C ARG A 71 7.04 -7.60 -4.68
N LYS A 72 7.11 -7.83 -3.37
CA LYS A 72 7.46 -6.85 -2.34
C LYS A 72 8.50 -7.46 -1.41
N VAL A 73 9.52 -6.67 -1.08
CA VAL A 73 10.43 -6.98 0.03
C VAL A 73 9.95 -6.25 1.27
N ILE A 74 9.66 -6.98 2.35
CA ILE A 74 9.13 -6.44 3.61
C ILE A 74 10.13 -6.70 4.73
N GLU A 75 10.51 -5.66 5.45
CA GLU A 75 11.31 -5.78 6.68
C GLU A 75 10.41 -6.11 7.86
N HIS A 76 10.45 -7.36 8.30
CA HIS A 76 9.74 -7.80 9.49
C HIS A 76 10.66 -7.73 10.72
N PRO A 77 10.22 -7.11 11.84
CA PRO A 77 11.09 -6.81 12.97
C PRO A 77 11.69 -8.05 13.65
N GLN A 78 11.06 -9.22 13.52
CA GLN A 78 11.49 -10.46 14.18
C GLN A 78 12.18 -11.46 13.24
N THR A 79 11.88 -11.41 11.94
CA THR A 79 12.31 -12.43 10.96
C THR A 79 13.19 -11.86 9.84
N GLY A 80 13.40 -10.53 9.82
CA GLY A 80 14.22 -9.86 8.82
C GLY A 80 13.46 -9.61 7.52
N PRO A 81 14.15 -9.49 6.37
CA PRO A 81 13.51 -9.27 5.08
C PRO A 81 12.74 -10.52 4.60
N LEU A 82 11.53 -10.32 4.09
CA LEU A 82 10.72 -11.33 3.40
C LEU A 82 10.39 -10.86 1.99
N THR A 83 10.58 -11.74 1.01
CA THR A 83 10.14 -11.51 -0.36
C THR A 83 8.79 -12.19 -0.56
N LEU A 84 7.74 -11.38 -0.75
CA LEU A 84 6.37 -11.86 -0.89
C LEU A 84 5.78 -11.40 -2.22
N ASP A 85 4.99 -12.25 -2.86
CA ASP A 85 4.12 -11.86 -3.95
C ASP A 85 2.88 -11.17 -3.38
N CYS A 86 2.48 -10.03 -3.96
CA CYS A 86 1.32 -9.27 -3.51
C CYS A 86 0.27 -9.24 -4.60
N ASP A 87 -0.85 -9.94 -4.38
CA ASP A 87 -2.03 -9.89 -5.22
C ASP A 87 -3.02 -8.86 -4.71
N ILE A 88 -3.66 -8.13 -5.63
CA ILE A 88 -4.69 -7.13 -5.31
C ILE A 88 -6.02 -7.59 -5.88
N LEU A 89 -6.96 -7.92 -5.00
CA LEU A 89 -8.32 -8.30 -5.37
C LEU A 89 -9.29 -7.16 -5.03
N ASN A 90 -10.02 -6.68 -6.03
CA ASN A 90 -11.07 -5.70 -5.84
C ASN A 90 -12.39 -6.41 -5.53
N VAL A 91 -13.04 -6.04 -4.43
CA VAL A 91 -14.37 -6.58 -4.10
C VAL A 91 -15.40 -5.93 -5.02
N ALA A 92 -16.12 -6.74 -5.78
CA ALA A 92 -17.14 -6.26 -6.69
C ALA A 92 -18.18 -5.39 -5.95
N ASN A 93 -18.55 -4.26 -6.55
CA ASN A 93 -19.54 -3.31 -6.03
C ASN A 93 -19.21 -2.73 -4.65
N GLY A 94 -17.95 -2.81 -4.19
CA GLY A 94 -17.49 -2.24 -2.94
C GLY A 94 -16.29 -1.33 -3.10
N ASP A 95 -16.01 -0.54 -2.06
CA ASP A 95 -14.78 0.26 -1.96
C ASP A 95 -13.65 -0.48 -1.22
N LEU A 96 -13.78 -1.81 -1.09
CA LEU A 96 -12.82 -2.67 -0.41
C LEU A 96 -11.88 -3.35 -1.40
N ARG A 97 -10.61 -3.41 -1.03
CA ARG A 97 -9.57 -4.17 -1.73
C ARG A 97 -8.88 -5.09 -0.74
N LEU A 98 -8.61 -6.31 -1.17
CA LEU A 98 -7.81 -7.27 -0.43
C LEU A 98 -6.42 -7.27 -1.03
N LEU A 99 -5.41 -7.13 -0.16
CA LEU A 99 -4.01 -7.36 -0.51
C LEU A 99 -3.64 -8.71 0.08
N ILE A 100 -3.29 -9.67 -0.76
CA ILE A 100 -2.90 -11.01 -0.36
C ILE A 100 -1.40 -11.12 -0.57
N PHE A 101 -0.69 -11.44 0.51
CA PHE A 101 0.75 -11.67 0.46
C PHE A 101 1.03 -13.17 0.57
N THR A 102 1.76 -13.71 -0.40
CA THR A 102 2.15 -15.12 -0.45
C THR A 102 3.66 -15.24 -0.60
N ALA A 103 4.22 -16.36 -0.13
CA ALA A 103 5.59 -16.75 -0.40
C ALA A 103 5.57 -18.02 -1.26
N GLU A 104 6.54 -18.15 -2.14
CA GLU A 104 6.68 -19.36 -2.96
C GLU A 104 6.91 -20.59 -2.05
N PRO A 105 6.11 -21.66 -2.17
CA PRO A 105 6.25 -22.85 -1.33
C PRO A 105 7.65 -23.48 -1.41
N GLY A 106 8.14 -23.98 -0.27
CA GLY A 106 9.48 -24.60 -0.18
C GLY A 106 10.64 -23.60 -0.18
N THR A 107 10.36 -22.29 -0.11
CA THR A 107 11.40 -21.26 0.07
C THR A 107 11.59 -20.87 1.54
N PRO A 108 12.76 -20.33 1.92
CA PRO A 108 12.97 -19.78 3.26
C PRO A 108 11.98 -18.67 3.63
N ASP A 109 11.46 -17.94 2.65
CA ASP A 109 10.46 -16.90 2.88
C ASP A 109 9.08 -17.49 3.23
N ALA A 110 8.75 -18.70 2.74
CA ALA A 110 7.56 -19.43 3.18
C ALA A 110 7.68 -19.87 4.64
N GLU A 111 8.83 -20.42 5.04
CA GLU A 111 9.08 -20.79 6.44
C GLU A 111 9.01 -19.57 7.37
N ARG A 112 9.60 -18.43 6.95
CA ARG A 112 9.50 -17.18 7.71
C ARG A 112 8.08 -16.65 7.79
N LEU A 113 7.29 -16.77 6.72
CA LEU A 113 5.90 -16.33 6.70
C LEU A 113 5.03 -17.17 7.66
N ASP A 114 5.25 -18.49 7.70
CA ASP A 114 4.57 -19.38 8.64
C ASP A 114 4.93 -19.04 10.09
N LEU A 115 6.21 -18.76 10.37
CA LEU A 115 6.67 -18.30 11.69
C LEU A 115 6.00 -16.99 12.11
N ILE A 116 5.80 -16.05 11.18
CA ILE A 116 5.06 -14.81 11.46
C ILE A 116 3.60 -15.11 11.84
N GLY A 117 2.95 -16.06 11.17
CA GLY A 117 1.58 -16.47 11.49
C GLY A 117 1.42 -16.96 12.93
N VAL A 118 2.42 -17.69 13.45
CA VAL A 118 2.47 -18.17 14.83
C VAL A 118 2.78 -17.04 15.81
N LEU A 119 3.78 -16.20 15.53
CA LEU A 119 4.18 -15.08 16.41
C LEU A 119 3.06 -14.03 16.55
N GLY A 120 2.38 -13.73 15.45
CA GLY A 120 1.28 -12.76 15.43
C GLY A 120 0.05 -13.22 16.21
N THR A 121 -0.24 -14.53 16.24
CA THR A 121 -1.33 -15.08 17.05
C THR A 121 -0.96 -15.14 18.53
N GLN A 122 0.30 -15.38 18.89
CA GLN A 122 0.74 -15.42 20.28
C GLN A 122 0.64 -14.06 20.99
N ALA A 123 0.88 -12.95 20.27
CA ALA A 123 0.72 -11.59 20.79
C ALA A 123 -0.75 -11.14 20.95
N LEU A 124 -1.71 -11.87 20.39
CA LEU A 124 -3.14 -11.59 20.53
C LEU A 124 -3.78 -12.34 21.73
N VAL A 125 -3.10 -13.37 22.24
CA VAL A 125 -3.59 -14.24 23.33
C VAL A 125 -2.90 -13.91 24.67
N GLY A 126 -1.82 -13.13 24.66
CA GLY A 126 -1.15 -12.59 25.86
C GLY A 126 -1.57 -11.16 26.16
#